data_AF-A0AAX2KL88-F1
#
_entry.id   AF-A0AAX2KL88-F1
#
_cell.length_a   1.000
_cell.length_b   1.000
_cell.length_c   1.000
_cell.angle_alpha   90.00
_cell.angle_beta   90.00
_cell.angle_gamma   90.00
#
_symmetry.space_group_name_H-M   'P 1'
#
loop_
_entity.id
_entity.type
_entity.pdbx_description
1 polymer ?
#
loop_
_entity_poly.entity_id
_entity_poly.type
_entity_poly.pdbx_seq_one_letter_code
_entity_poly.pdbx_strand_id
1 'polypeptide(L)'
;MSELYYHTLRERFSPKPAPKCSVCGEEMSMQRISGSHVVYACSGMEDDGCFKTGRTYADEHYKKSRITVVDDSDPDVIELLDENMEMALTLEKLRVELEAAKQRIAEYESNCGAMVAECQSKKAALEAILSHCPINHPDIDIACIANIAHNELGEAKSTTSKAYLVEIQAQGVEAFALTMRDTGDDPFFDSVASACADAADRFAAQLRKGGKQ
;
A
#
# COMPACT_ATOMS: atom_id res chain seq x y z
N MET A 1 -17.83 0.75 -1.72
CA MET A 1 -18.60 2.01 -1.70
C MET A 1 -18.06 2.92 -2.77
N SER A 2 -18.89 3.55 -3.60
CA SER A 2 -18.37 4.59 -4.50
C SER A 2 -18.12 5.86 -3.68
N GLU A 3 -17.06 6.59 -4.02
CA GLU A 3 -16.66 7.82 -3.33
C GLU A 3 -17.79 8.85 -3.30
N LEU A 4 -18.55 8.95 -4.40
CA LEU A 4 -19.74 9.80 -4.51
C LEU A 4 -20.85 9.42 -3.53
N TYR A 5 -21.06 8.12 -3.30
CA TYR A 5 -22.07 7.62 -2.36
C TYR A 5 -21.64 7.82 -0.91
N TYR A 6 -20.35 7.63 -0.62
CA TYR A 6 -19.75 7.93 0.68
C TYR A 6 -19.96 9.42 1.05
N HIS A 7 -19.60 10.36 0.16
CA HIS A 7 -19.78 11.79 0.43
C HIS A 7 -21.25 12.17 0.64
N THR A 8 -22.15 11.62 -0.18
CA THR A 8 -23.60 11.90 -0.08
C THR A 8 -24.17 11.46 1.27
N LEU A 9 -23.79 10.26 1.74
CA LEU A 9 -24.23 9.78 3.05
C LEU A 9 -23.57 10.56 4.18
N ARG A 10 -22.28 10.87 4.06
CA ARG A 10 -21.55 11.62 5.06
C ARG A 10 -22.15 13.02 5.26
N GLU A 11 -22.51 13.70 4.18
CA GLU A 11 -23.18 15.01 4.25
C GLU A 11 -24.55 14.91 4.94
N ARG A 12 -25.34 13.87 4.63
CA ARG A 12 -26.67 13.67 5.20
C ARG A 12 -26.65 13.46 6.71
N PHE A 13 -25.70 12.66 7.20
CA PHE A 13 -25.58 12.33 8.62
C PHE A 13 -24.64 13.27 9.39
N SER A 14 -24.03 14.24 8.72
CA SER A 14 -23.22 15.27 9.37
C SER A 14 -24.08 16.26 10.14
N PRO A 15 -23.58 16.82 11.27
CA PRO A 15 -24.26 17.86 12.04
C PRO A 15 -24.76 19.02 11.16
N LYS A 16 -26.05 19.33 11.25
CA LYS A 16 -26.63 20.46 10.51
C LYS A 16 -26.21 21.80 11.15
N PRO A 17 -25.77 22.79 10.37
CA PRO A 17 -25.39 24.09 10.91
C PRO A 17 -26.61 24.83 11.50
N ALA A 18 -26.36 25.72 12.45
CA ALA A 18 -27.40 26.54 13.03
C ALA A 18 -28.05 27.42 11.94
N PRO A 19 -29.39 27.44 11.84
CA PRO A 19 -30.08 28.28 10.86
C PRO A 19 -29.96 29.76 11.23
N LYS A 20 -30.08 30.63 10.22
CA LYS A 20 -30.08 32.07 10.39
C LYS A 20 -31.48 32.60 10.69
N CYS A 21 -31.56 33.64 11.51
CA CYS A 21 -32.79 34.31 11.88
C CYS A 21 -33.40 34.99 10.64
N SER A 22 -34.69 34.74 10.40
CA SER A 22 -35.44 35.37 9.31
C SER A 22 -35.70 36.88 9.50
N VAL A 23 -35.52 37.39 10.72
CA VAL A 23 -35.82 38.78 11.09
C VAL A 23 -34.56 39.64 11.17
N CYS A 24 -33.46 39.16 11.76
CA CYS A 24 -32.20 39.90 11.87
C CYS A 24 -31.02 39.31 11.08
N GLY A 25 -31.11 38.08 10.57
CA GLY A 25 -30.05 37.43 9.80
C GLY A 25 -28.92 36.78 10.62
N GLU A 26 -28.90 36.96 11.94
CA GLU A 26 -27.90 36.35 12.84
C GLU A 26 -28.14 34.85 13.04
N GLU A 27 -27.08 34.11 13.41
CA GLU A 27 -27.19 32.69 13.73
C GLU A 27 -28.07 32.49 14.96
N MET A 28 -29.02 31.56 14.84
CA MET A 28 -29.97 31.28 15.91
C MET A 28 -29.36 30.31 16.92
N SER A 29 -29.73 30.47 18.19
CA SER A 29 -29.32 29.54 19.23
C SER A 29 -30.32 28.42 19.42
N MET A 30 -29.80 27.25 19.78
CA MET A 30 -30.60 26.08 20.11
C MET A 30 -31.32 26.30 21.44
N GLN A 31 -32.66 26.18 21.43
CA GLN A 31 -33.51 26.44 22.60
C GLN A 31 -33.96 25.15 23.27
N ARG A 32 -34.29 24.14 22.46
CA ARG A 32 -34.81 22.87 22.94
C ARG A 32 -34.50 21.76 21.94
N ILE A 33 -34.15 20.59 22.47
CA ILE A 33 -34.08 19.34 21.72
C ILE A 33 -35.19 18.41 22.21
N SER A 34 -35.92 17.80 21.29
CA SER A 34 -36.94 16.79 21.57
C SER A 34 -36.81 15.64 20.56
N GLY A 35 -35.99 14.65 20.89
CA GLY A 35 -35.61 13.60 19.93
C GLY A 35 -34.86 14.22 18.75
N SER A 36 -35.27 13.88 17.52
CA SER A 36 -34.71 14.45 16.29
C SER A 36 -35.18 15.88 15.99
N HIS A 37 -36.05 16.49 16.81
CA HIS A 37 -36.54 17.85 16.54
C HIS A 37 -35.78 18.86 17.39
N VAL A 38 -35.06 19.76 16.72
CA VAL A 38 -34.30 20.84 17.33
C VAL A 38 -35.01 22.16 17.08
N VAL A 39 -35.34 22.87 18.15
CA VAL A 39 -35.97 24.19 18.09
C VAL A 39 -34.88 25.24 18.18
N TYR A 40 -34.81 26.08 17.15
CA TYR A 40 -33.96 27.26 17.13
C TYR A 40 -34.81 28.51 17.30
N ALA A 41 -34.32 29.48 18.06
CA ALA A 41 -34.92 30.82 18.14
C ALA A 41 -33.84 31.88 18.28
N CYS A 42 -34.14 33.10 17.84
CA CYS A 42 -33.31 34.26 18.12
C CYS A 42 -33.83 34.98 19.36
N SER A 43 -32.94 35.34 20.28
CA SER A 43 -33.28 36.12 21.47
C SER A 43 -33.56 37.59 21.15
N GLY A 44 -33.09 38.10 20.01
CA GLY A 44 -33.19 39.52 19.65
C GLY A 44 -32.37 40.46 20.51
N MET A 45 -31.38 39.93 21.22
CA MET A 45 -30.32 40.74 21.81
C MET A 45 -29.34 41.11 20.70
N GLU A 46 -29.00 42.39 20.59
CA GLU A 46 -27.80 42.80 19.88
C GLU A 46 -26.56 42.61 20.79
N ASP A 47 -25.37 42.64 20.20
CA ASP A 47 -24.08 42.49 20.90
C ASP A 47 -23.86 43.51 22.04
N ASP A 48 -24.63 44.59 22.10
CA ASP A 48 -24.61 45.59 23.17
C ASP A 48 -25.45 45.19 24.41
N GLY A 49 -26.13 44.05 24.38
CA GLY A 49 -26.99 43.55 25.45
C GLY A 49 -28.27 44.35 25.65
N CYS A 50 -28.63 45.25 24.72
CA CYS A 50 -29.73 46.20 24.88
C CYS A 50 -30.89 45.89 23.92
N PHE A 51 -32.10 45.70 24.45
CA PHE A 51 -33.31 45.51 23.64
C PHE A 51 -33.78 46.85 23.06
N LYS A 52 -33.39 47.19 21.81
CA LYS A 52 -33.63 48.51 21.19
C LYS A 52 -35.07 49.04 21.24
N THR A 53 -36.06 48.16 21.36
CA THR A 53 -37.50 48.49 21.30
C THR A 53 -38.27 48.02 22.54
N GLY A 54 -37.55 47.61 23.60
CA GLY A 54 -38.13 47.10 24.85
C GLY A 54 -38.44 45.58 24.84
N ARG A 55 -38.89 45.04 25.99
CA ARG A 55 -39.16 43.59 26.16
C ARG A 55 -40.16 43.02 25.15
N THR A 56 -41.10 43.84 24.68
CA THR A 56 -42.13 43.44 23.71
C THR A 56 -41.55 43.06 22.36
N TYR A 57 -40.48 43.71 21.93
CA TYR A 57 -39.80 43.37 20.68
C TYR A 57 -39.03 42.06 20.78
N ALA A 58 -38.35 41.81 21.91
CA ALA A 58 -37.65 40.55 22.14
C ALA A 58 -38.63 39.36 22.10
N ASP A 59 -39.79 39.49 22.75
CA ASP A 59 -40.82 38.45 22.76
C ASP A 59 -41.44 38.21 21.37
N GLU A 60 -41.73 39.29 20.62
CA GLU A 60 -42.19 39.21 19.23
C GLU A 60 -41.14 38.59 18.32
N HIS A 61 -39.88 38.97 18.47
CA HIS A 61 -38.76 38.49 17.67
C HIS A 61 -38.50 37.02 17.93
N TYR A 62 -38.50 36.60 19.20
CA TYR A 62 -38.41 35.19 19.58
C TYR A 62 -39.53 34.38 18.95
N LYS A 63 -40.79 34.86 19.04
CA LYS A 63 -41.95 34.17 18.46
C LYS A 63 -41.89 34.06 16.94
N LYS A 64 -41.46 35.13 16.25
CA LYS A 64 -41.38 35.17 14.78
C LYS A 64 -40.16 34.44 14.22
N SER A 65 -39.06 34.40 14.96
CA SER A 65 -37.85 33.72 14.54
C SER A 65 -37.90 32.22 14.80
N ARG A 66 -38.70 31.74 15.75
CA ARG A 66 -38.72 30.33 16.17
C ARG A 66 -39.01 29.38 14.99
N ILE A 67 -38.09 28.47 14.73
CA ILE A 67 -38.23 27.39 13.76
C ILE A 67 -37.90 26.05 14.40
N THR A 68 -38.39 24.97 13.81
CA THR A 68 -38.06 23.60 14.20
C THR A 68 -37.41 22.92 13.01
N VAL A 69 -36.20 22.40 13.24
CA VAL A 69 -35.41 21.67 12.25
C VAL A 69 -35.34 20.23 12.71
N VAL A 70 -35.53 19.29 11.78
CA VAL A 70 -35.26 17.88 12.05
C VAL A 70 -33.76 17.66 11.92
N ASP A 71 -33.12 17.18 12.96
CA ASP A 71 -31.73 16.76 13.00
C ASP A 71 -31.66 15.25 12.76
N ASP A 72 -31.09 14.89 11.61
CA ASP A 72 -30.89 13.49 11.20
C ASP A 72 -29.42 13.10 11.33
N SER A 73 -28.61 13.94 11.98
CA SER A 73 -27.19 13.70 12.16
C SER A 73 -26.96 12.55 13.12
N ASP A 74 -26.09 11.63 12.73
CA ASP A 74 -25.81 10.41 13.48
C ASP A 74 -24.31 10.13 13.45
N PRO A 75 -23.58 10.36 14.57
CA PRO A 75 -22.14 10.18 14.61
C PRO A 75 -21.72 8.71 14.43
N ASP A 76 -22.52 7.76 14.89
CA ASP A 76 -22.23 6.33 14.80
C ASP A 76 -22.29 5.87 13.33
N VAL A 77 -23.23 6.44 12.55
CA VAL A 77 -23.30 6.18 11.11
C VAL A 77 -22.10 6.76 10.37
N ILE A 78 -21.61 7.95 10.76
CA ILE A 78 -20.40 8.54 10.17
C ILE A 78 -19.17 7.69 10.44
N GLU A 79 -18.99 7.22 11.68
CA GLU A 79 -17.89 6.33 12.07
C GLU A 79 -17.91 5.05 11.23
N LEU A 80 -19.08 4.40 11.12
CA LEU A 80 -19.25 3.21 10.28
C LEU A 80 -18.98 3.48 8.79
N LEU A 81 -19.28 4.67 8.28
CA LEU A 81 -18.97 5.03 6.89
C LEU A 81 -17.46 5.17 6.67
N ASP A 82 -16.76 5.78 7.63
CA ASP A 82 -15.31 5.97 7.59
C ASP A 82 -14.60 4.60 7.64
N GLU A 83 -14.99 3.73 8.58
CA GLU A 83 -14.47 2.35 8.68
C GLU A 83 -14.71 1.54 7.39
N ASN A 84 -15.92 1.63 6.81
CA ASN A 84 -16.24 0.93 5.58
C ASN A 84 -15.42 1.42 4.38
N MET A 85 -15.09 2.73 4.34
CA MET A 85 -14.26 3.31 3.30
C MET A 85 -12.81 2.84 3.44
N GLU A 86 -12.25 2.87 4.65
CA GLU A 86 -10.91 2.37 4.92
C GLU A 86 -10.78 0.87 4.61
N MET A 87 -11.77 0.08 5.01
CA MET A 87 -11.84 -1.35 4.70
C MET A 87 -11.89 -1.60 3.19
N ALA A 88 -12.62 -0.77 2.42
CA ALA A 88 -12.66 -0.91 0.97
C ALA A 88 -11.29 -0.60 0.32
N LEU A 89 -10.59 0.43 0.79
CA LEU A 89 -9.25 0.79 0.30
C LEU A 89 -8.21 -0.28 0.63
N THR A 90 -8.25 -0.84 1.83
CA THR A 90 -7.34 -1.92 2.25
C THR A 90 -7.60 -3.21 1.47
N LEU A 91 -8.86 -3.58 1.24
CA LEU A 91 -9.21 -4.74 0.41
C LEU A 91 -8.68 -4.60 -1.02
N GLU A 92 -8.73 -3.40 -1.59
CA GLU A 92 -8.21 -3.17 -2.95
C GLU A 92 -6.69 -3.29 -3.01
N LYS A 93 -5.97 -2.74 -2.02
CA LYS A 93 -4.51 -2.93 -1.90
C LYS A 93 -4.14 -4.41 -1.80
N LEU A 94 -4.83 -5.15 -0.91
CA LEU A 94 -4.59 -6.57 -0.72
C LEU A 94 -4.88 -7.40 -1.97
N ARG A 95 -5.87 -7.01 -2.79
CA ARG A 95 -6.12 -7.67 -4.09
C ARG A 95 -4.97 -7.51 -5.06
N VAL A 96 -4.41 -6.30 -5.17
CA VAL A 96 -3.25 -6.04 -6.04
C VAL A 96 -2.03 -6.85 -5.56
N GLU A 97 -1.77 -6.84 -4.25
CA GLU A 97 -0.68 -7.63 -3.65
C GLU A 97 -0.88 -9.13 -3.84
N LEU A 98 -2.11 -9.63 -3.70
CA LEU A 98 -2.44 -11.04 -3.92
C LEU A 98 -2.19 -11.46 -5.37
N GLU A 99 -2.59 -10.65 -6.35
CA GLU A 99 -2.35 -10.96 -7.76
C GLU A 99 -0.85 -10.90 -8.10
N ALA A 100 -0.11 -9.93 -7.56
CA ALA A 100 1.35 -9.89 -7.70
C ALA A 100 2.04 -11.10 -7.07
N ALA A 101 1.59 -11.54 -5.89
CA ALA A 101 2.11 -12.73 -5.22
C ALA A 101 1.83 -14.02 -6.03
N LYS A 102 0.63 -14.16 -6.60
CA LYS A 102 0.29 -15.28 -7.49
C LYS A 102 1.20 -15.34 -8.72
N GLN A 103 1.49 -14.20 -9.34
CA GLN A 103 2.40 -14.13 -10.49
C GLN A 103 3.81 -14.57 -10.10
N ARG A 104 4.33 -14.11 -8.96
CA ARG A 104 5.64 -14.55 -8.45
C ARG A 104 5.68 -16.04 -8.17
N ILE A 105 4.63 -16.61 -7.58
CA ILE A 105 4.54 -18.06 -7.32
C ILE A 105 4.59 -18.83 -8.64
N ALA A 106 3.82 -18.42 -9.65
CA ALA A 106 3.82 -19.07 -10.96
C ALA A 106 5.21 -19.03 -11.63
N GLU A 107 5.93 -17.91 -11.49
CA GLU A 107 7.31 -17.79 -11.98
C GLU A 107 8.27 -18.73 -11.23
N TYR A 108 8.18 -18.79 -9.90
CA TYR A 108 9.00 -19.71 -9.11
C TYR A 108 8.70 -21.19 -9.41
N GLU A 109 7.43 -21.55 -9.61
CA GLU A 109 7.03 -22.91 -10.00
C GLU A 109 7.61 -23.29 -11.36
N SER A 110 7.56 -22.38 -12.35
CA SER A 110 8.18 -22.57 -13.67
C SER A 110 9.69 -22.76 -13.56
N ASN A 111 10.37 -21.90 -12.79
CA ASN A 111 11.83 -21.98 -12.59
C ASN A 111 12.24 -23.26 -11.87
N CYS A 112 11.48 -23.68 -10.85
CA CYS A 112 11.71 -24.93 -10.13
C CYS A 112 11.53 -26.14 -11.07
N GLY A 113 10.49 -26.14 -11.91
CA GLY A 113 10.27 -27.17 -12.93
C GLY A 113 11.45 -27.29 -13.91
N ALA A 114 11.97 -26.16 -14.39
CA ALA A 114 13.14 -26.12 -15.27
C ALA A 114 14.40 -26.69 -14.59
N MET A 115 14.66 -26.30 -13.34
CA MET A 115 15.80 -26.83 -12.57
C MET A 115 15.67 -28.33 -12.30
N VAL A 116 14.48 -28.83 -11.98
CA VAL A 116 14.24 -30.27 -11.79
C VAL A 116 14.51 -31.04 -13.09
N ALA A 117 14.04 -30.53 -14.23
CA ALA A 117 14.30 -31.13 -15.53
C ALA A 117 15.81 -31.15 -15.86
N GLU A 118 16.53 -30.07 -15.60
CA GLU A 118 17.98 -29.99 -15.77
C GLU A 118 18.70 -31.02 -14.88
N CYS A 119 18.31 -31.12 -13.60
CA CYS A 119 18.86 -32.10 -12.67
C CYS A 119 18.58 -33.55 -13.10
N GLN A 120 17.38 -33.84 -13.60
CA GLN A 120 17.03 -35.15 -14.13
C GLN A 120 17.86 -35.50 -15.38
N SER A 121 18.06 -34.55 -16.29
CA SER A 121 18.93 -34.72 -17.45
C SER A 121 20.36 -35.02 -17.05
N LYS A 122 20.92 -34.25 -16.10
CA LYS A 122 22.28 -34.47 -15.56
C LYS A 122 22.41 -35.82 -14.86
N LYS A 123 21.39 -36.23 -14.11
CA LYS A 123 21.34 -37.55 -13.45
C LYS A 123 21.34 -38.68 -14.49
N ALA A 124 20.53 -38.59 -15.53
CA ALA A 124 20.48 -39.60 -16.61
C ALA A 124 21.83 -39.72 -17.34
N ALA A 125 22.48 -38.58 -17.65
CA ALA A 125 23.82 -38.56 -18.22
C ALA A 125 24.84 -39.25 -17.32
N LEU A 126 24.79 -38.99 -16.00
CA LEU A 126 25.67 -39.64 -15.03
C LEU A 126 25.42 -41.16 -14.91
N GLU A 127 24.16 -41.59 -14.92
CA GLU A 127 23.80 -43.01 -14.92
C GLU A 127 24.30 -43.72 -16.19
N ALA A 128 24.21 -43.07 -17.36
CA ALA A 128 24.74 -43.60 -18.61
C ALA A 128 26.27 -43.75 -18.57
N ILE A 129 26.99 -42.76 -18.02
CA ILE A 129 28.45 -42.84 -17.80
C ILE A 129 28.79 -44.03 -16.90
N LEU A 130 28.07 -44.20 -15.79
CA LEU A 130 28.33 -45.26 -14.82
C LEU A 130 28.07 -46.66 -15.41
N SER A 131 27.06 -46.80 -16.28
CA SER A 131 26.75 -48.06 -16.97
C SER A 131 27.83 -48.51 -17.96
N HIS A 132 28.64 -47.59 -18.49
CA HIS A 132 29.71 -47.89 -19.45
C HIS A 132 31.08 -48.11 -18.78
N CYS A 133 31.17 -47.97 -17.45
CA CYS A 133 32.38 -48.24 -16.66
C CYS A 133 32.32 -49.64 -16.02
N PRO A 134 32.97 -50.68 -16.58
CA PRO A 134 33.15 -51.92 -15.86
C PRO A 134 34.10 -51.70 -14.67
N ILE A 135 33.60 -51.95 -13.46
CA ILE A 135 34.22 -51.62 -12.16
C ILE A 135 35.61 -52.28 -11.91
N ASN A 136 36.14 -53.11 -12.82
CA ASN A 136 37.27 -54.01 -12.53
C ASN A 136 38.41 -54.05 -13.57
N HIS A 137 38.74 -52.97 -14.28
CA HIS A 137 39.96 -52.96 -15.10
C HIS A 137 40.90 -51.80 -14.72
N PRO A 138 42.15 -52.06 -14.27
CA PRO A 138 43.10 -51.03 -13.82
C PRO A 138 43.53 -50.06 -14.93
N ASP A 139 43.25 -50.41 -16.20
CA ASP A 139 43.63 -49.66 -17.39
C ASP A 139 42.44 -49.15 -18.24
N ILE A 140 41.18 -49.27 -17.78
CA ILE A 140 40.08 -48.57 -18.46
C ILE A 140 40.14 -47.10 -18.05
N ASP A 141 40.64 -46.36 -19.04
CA ASP A 141 41.32 -45.10 -18.97
C ASP A 141 40.49 -43.99 -18.30
N ILE A 142 41.11 -43.28 -17.35
CA ILE A 142 40.62 -41.99 -16.84
C ILE A 142 40.28 -41.06 -18.03
N ALA A 143 40.98 -41.20 -19.15
CA ALA A 143 40.72 -40.49 -20.40
C ALA A 143 39.40 -40.87 -21.10
N CYS A 144 38.96 -42.14 -21.04
CA CYS A 144 37.67 -42.57 -21.61
C CYS A 144 36.51 -42.02 -20.78
N ILE A 145 36.62 -42.09 -19.44
CA ILE A 145 35.67 -41.48 -18.51
C ILE A 145 35.64 -39.96 -18.71
N ALA A 146 36.81 -39.31 -18.85
CA ALA A 146 36.91 -37.89 -19.11
C ALA A 146 36.28 -37.49 -20.45
N ASN A 147 36.45 -38.27 -21.52
CA ASN A 147 35.84 -37.99 -22.83
C ASN A 147 34.33 -38.21 -22.86
N ILE A 148 33.80 -39.27 -22.22
CA ILE A 148 32.35 -39.48 -22.11
C ILE A 148 31.74 -38.39 -21.23
N ALA A 149 32.38 -38.05 -20.10
CA ALA A 149 31.98 -36.90 -19.29
C ALA A 149 32.06 -35.59 -20.09
N HIS A 150 33.06 -35.39 -20.95
CA HIS A 150 33.16 -34.18 -21.76
C HIS A 150 32.13 -34.14 -22.90
N ASN A 151 31.68 -35.27 -23.43
CA ASN A 151 30.62 -35.32 -24.46
C ASN A 151 29.20 -35.24 -23.87
N GLU A 152 28.97 -35.85 -22.71
CA GLU A 152 27.64 -35.92 -22.06
C GLU A 152 27.41 -34.79 -21.03
N LEU A 153 28.46 -34.26 -20.40
CA LEU A 153 28.41 -33.16 -19.42
C LEU A 153 29.10 -31.87 -19.91
N GLY A 154 29.90 -31.91 -20.99
CA GLY A 154 30.77 -30.79 -21.38
C GLY A 154 30.10 -29.58 -22.03
N GLU A 155 28.77 -29.54 -22.12
CA GLU A 155 28.04 -28.30 -22.34
C GLU A 155 27.30 -27.78 -21.11
N ALA A 156 27.51 -28.38 -19.92
CA ALA A 156 27.08 -27.78 -18.67
C ALA A 156 28.06 -26.66 -18.26
N LYS A 157 28.19 -25.63 -19.11
CA LYS A 157 28.55 -24.29 -18.65
C LYS A 157 27.57 -24.00 -17.50
N SER A 158 28.09 -23.85 -16.29
CA SER A 158 27.31 -23.42 -15.12
C SER A 158 26.24 -22.41 -15.57
N THR A 159 24.97 -22.83 -15.48
CA THR A 159 23.81 -22.02 -15.85
C THR A 159 23.62 -20.85 -14.90
N THR A 160 24.48 -20.71 -13.88
CA THR A 160 24.80 -19.43 -13.26
C THR A 160 25.52 -18.57 -14.30
N SER A 161 24.78 -18.16 -15.33
CA SER A 161 25.17 -17.18 -16.30
C SER A 161 25.74 -16.00 -15.53
N LYS A 162 26.87 -15.45 -15.98
CA LYS A 162 27.46 -14.25 -15.38
C LYS A 162 26.41 -13.15 -15.17
N ALA A 163 25.37 -13.11 -15.99
CA ALA A 163 24.20 -12.26 -15.83
C ALA A 163 23.41 -12.52 -14.54
N TYR A 164 23.20 -13.78 -14.15
CA TYR A 164 22.50 -14.15 -12.91
C TYR A 164 23.27 -13.74 -11.66
N LEU A 165 24.60 -13.90 -11.64
CA LEU A 165 25.43 -13.40 -10.54
C LEU A 165 25.42 -11.87 -10.44
N VAL A 166 25.47 -11.19 -11.59
CA VAL A 166 25.36 -9.72 -11.66
C VAL A 166 24.00 -9.26 -11.14
N GLU A 167 22.92 -9.99 -11.45
CA GLU A 167 21.58 -9.66 -10.96
C GLU A 167 21.46 -9.85 -9.44
N ILE A 168 21.98 -10.95 -8.89
CA ILE A 168 22.02 -11.16 -7.43
C ILE A 168 22.80 -10.04 -6.73
N GLN A 169 23.93 -9.62 -7.31
CA GLN A 169 24.71 -8.50 -6.77
C GLN A 169 23.93 -7.19 -6.83
N ALA A 170 23.27 -6.89 -7.94
CA ALA A 170 22.46 -5.67 -8.08
C ALA A 170 21.30 -5.65 -7.06
N GLN A 171 20.58 -6.77 -6.91
CA GLN A 171 19.50 -6.92 -5.94
C GLN A 171 19.98 -6.77 -4.49
N GLY A 172 21.16 -7.31 -4.15
CA GLY A 172 21.76 -7.13 -2.84
C GLY A 172 22.08 -5.67 -2.52
N VAL A 173 22.54 -4.90 -3.51
CA VAL A 173 22.82 -3.47 -3.35
C VAL A 173 21.54 -2.63 -3.24
N GLU A 174 20.47 -2.99 -3.97
CA GLU A 174 19.15 -2.35 -3.84
C GLU A 174 18.52 -2.61 -2.47
N ALA A 175 18.65 -3.84 -1.95
CA ALA A 175 18.20 -4.17 -0.60
C ALA A 175 18.93 -3.32 0.46
N PHE A 176 20.24 -3.11 0.29
CA PHE A 176 21.01 -2.20 1.14
C PHE A 176 20.51 -0.75 1.02
N ALA A 177 20.23 -0.26 -0.18
CA ALA A 177 19.69 1.08 -0.40
C ALA A 177 18.33 1.29 0.29
N LEU A 178 17.46 0.28 0.27
CA LEU A 178 16.18 0.31 0.98
C LEU A 178 16.35 0.43 2.49
N THR A 179 17.28 -0.33 3.09
CA THR A 179 17.57 -0.22 4.54
C THR A 179 18.07 1.18 4.92
N MET A 180 18.83 1.83 4.03
CA MET A 180 19.32 3.20 4.25
C MET A 180 18.23 4.28 4.12
N ARG A 181 17.04 3.93 3.60
CA ARG A 181 15.89 4.84 3.49
C ARG A 181 14.92 4.72 4.66
N ASP A 182 15.18 3.80 5.60
CA ASP A 182 14.45 3.72 6.84
C ASP A 182 14.94 4.85 7.75
N THR A 183 14.22 5.97 7.73
CA THR A 183 14.62 7.24 8.37
C THR A 183 14.43 7.20 9.88
N GLY A 184 15.34 7.83 10.61
CA GLY A 184 15.29 7.99 12.07
C GLY A 184 14.77 9.37 12.50
N ASP A 185 15.06 9.77 13.74
CA ASP A 185 14.63 11.08 14.28
C ASP A 185 15.57 12.24 13.89
N ASP A 186 16.67 11.97 13.16
CA ASP A 186 17.69 12.97 12.85
C ASP A 186 17.73 13.31 11.34
N PRO A 187 17.27 14.53 10.96
CA PRO A 187 17.24 14.96 9.57
C PRO A 187 18.61 15.02 8.88
N PHE A 188 19.70 15.21 9.62
CA PHE A 188 21.04 15.20 9.05
C PHE A 188 21.46 13.78 8.66
N PHE A 189 21.28 12.80 9.55
CA PHE A 189 21.61 11.41 9.24
C PHE A 189 20.70 10.83 8.16
N ASP A 190 19.43 11.22 8.10
CA ASP A 190 18.51 10.83 7.03
C ASP A 190 18.99 11.34 5.66
N SER A 191 19.48 12.59 5.60
CA SER A 191 20.01 13.16 4.36
C SER A 191 21.26 12.42 3.86
N VAL A 192 22.14 12.01 4.78
CA VAL A 192 23.33 11.23 4.48
C VAL A 192 22.95 9.82 4.04
N ALA A 193 22.01 9.18 4.72
CA ALA A 193 21.54 7.85 4.41
C ALA A 193 20.85 7.81 3.03
N SER A 194 20.04 8.82 2.71
CA SER A 194 19.45 8.99 1.38
C SER A 194 20.50 9.15 0.29
N ALA A 195 21.55 9.96 0.52
CA ALA A 195 22.63 10.13 -0.45
C ALA A 195 23.39 8.81 -0.70
N CYS A 196 23.61 8.01 0.35
CA CYS A 196 24.20 6.67 0.24
C CYS A 196 23.28 5.68 -0.49
N ALA A 197 21.96 5.71 -0.23
CA ALA A 197 20.97 4.89 -0.92
C ALA A 197 20.94 5.19 -2.43
N ASP A 198 20.97 6.48 -2.80
CA ASP A 198 20.99 6.89 -4.20
C ASP A 198 22.28 6.48 -4.92
N ALA A 199 23.42 6.46 -4.22
CA ALA A 199 24.67 5.95 -4.76
C ALA A 199 24.62 4.42 -4.97
N ALA A 200 24.02 3.68 -4.02
CA ALA A 200 23.82 2.25 -4.11
C ALA A 200 22.91 1.87 -5.30
N ASP A 201 21.79 2.57 -5.50
CA ASP A 201 20.90 2.32 -6.65
C ASP A 201 21.61 2.57 -7.99
N ARG A 202 22.42 3.63 -8.07
CA ARG A 202 23.24 3.90 -9.27
C ARG A 202 24.25 2.78 -9.53
N PHE A 203 24.85 2.23 -8.48
CA PHE A 203 25.78 1.11 -8.60
C PHE A 203 25.08 -0.18 -9.05
N ALA A 204 23.91 -0.50 -8.49
CA ALA A 204 23.08 -1.62 -8.96
C ALA A 204 22.73 -1.48 -10.45
N ALA A 205 22.37 -0.28 -10.90
CA ALA A 205 22.13 0.01 -12.32
C ALA A 205 23.40 -0.13 -13.19
N GLN A 206 24.59 0.19 -12.66
CA GLN A 206 25.86 -0.01 -13.36
C GLN A 206 26.23 -1.49 -13.50
N LEU A 207 25.97 -2.30 -12.47
CA LEU A 207 26.17 -3.75 -12.50
C LEU A 207 25.36 -4.36 -13.67
N ARG A 208 24.07 -4.01 -13.78
CA ARG A 208 23.20 -4.49 -14.87
C ARG A 208 23.62 -4.01 -16.27
N LYS A 209 24.30 -2.86 -16.37
CA LYS A 209 24.84 -2.32 -17.63
C LYS A 209 26.20 -2.91 -18.02
N GLY A 210 26.76 -3.83 -17.24
CA GLY A 210 28.00 -4.54 -17.55
C GLY A 210 29.29 -3.76 -17.22
N GLY A 211 29.22 -2.76 -16.34
CA GLY A 211 30.36 -2.07 -15.73
C GLY A 211 31.50 -1.68 -16.68
N LYS A 212 31.51 -0.44 -17.19
CA LYS A 212 32.78 0.20 -17.59
C LYS A 212 33.48 0.67 -16.31
N GLN A 213 34.29 -0.20 -15.70
CA GLN A 213 35.36 0.21 -14.80
C GLN A 213 36.62 0.46 -15.61
#